data_AF-L0AIU2-F1
#
_entry.id   AF-L0AIU2-F1
#
_cell.length_a   1.000
_cell.length_b   1.000
_cell.length_c   1.000
_cell.angle_alpha   90.00
_cell.angle_beta   90.00
_cell.angle_gamma   90.00
#
_symmetry.space_group_name_H-M   'P 1'
#
loop_
_entity.id
_entity.type
_entity.pdbx_description
1 polymer ?
#
loop_
_entity_poly.entity_id
_entity_poly.type
_entity_poly.pdbx_seq_one_letter_code
_entity_poly.pdbx_strand_id
1 'polypeptide(L)'
;MVSQSEIERLKLEADTIMTRYQEVEQVLEQARNEDGEHWETDEIELTLETPHGEEIDLVLDLQANPAENAQTRYDQVAELEAEHERRQQIADQLDPLPADPVAYLLCYHLDAVEGNYPKSIAGHLDAERSQVRTLCTEMEQSGVLDRIESGTVKQRRVKAKMADEVRQHHTYYRLSRDGDHLLRFLSRREGKVNVLRQLPDGHAIVQRLARIGSDSPRATAAEWEMKFEDVRHLYRALRRVGLVTQYDGEPGNDQAQSATDRTYYTTTAAGNDVLEAVEEG
;
A
#
# COMPACT_ATOMS: atom_id res chain seq x y z
N MET A 1 5.90 -11.57 -3.81
CA MET A 1 7.28 -11.05 -3.80
C MET A 1 7.93 -11.19 -5.18
N VAL A 2 7.71 -10.20 -6.07
CA VAL A 2 8.53 -10.05 -7.29
C VAL A 2 9.90 -9.62 -6.82
N SER A 3 10.80 -10.59 -6.66
CA SER A 3 12.11 -10.31 -6.10
C SER A 3 13.00 -9.76 -7.21
N GLN A 4 13.75 -8.70 -6.91
CA GLN A 4 14.78 -8.21 -7.84
C GLN A 4 15.73 -9.35 -8.27
N SER A 5 15.95 -10.32 -7.38
CA SER A 5 16.65 -11.57 -7.67
C SER A 5 16.00 -12.46 -8.73
N GLU A 6 14.68 -12.44 -8.90
CA GLU A 6 13.99 -13.19 -9.95
C GLU A 6 14.15 -12.53 -11.33
N ILE A 7 14.08 -11.20 -11.39
CA ILE A 7 14.40 -10.45 -12.60
C ILE A 7 15.86 -10.69 -13.01
N GLU A 8 16.78 -10.61 -12.06
CA GLU A 8 18.20 -10.87 -12.28
C GLU A 8 18.46 -12.32 -12.74
N ARG A 9 17.77 -13.31 -12.13
CA ARG A 9 17.83 -14.71 -12.54
C ARG A 9 17.37 -14.88 -13.98
N LEU A 10 16.17 -14.41 -14.33
CA LEU A 10 15.61 -14.57 -15.68
C LEU A 10 16.48 -13.89 -16.76
N LYS A 11 17.08 -12.73 -16.45
CA LYS A 11 18.06 -12.07 -17.33
C LYS A 11 19.29 -12.94 -17.52
N LEU A 12 19.86 -13.46 -16.43
CA LEU A 12 21.03 -14.34 -16.49
C LEU A 12 20.75 -15.62 -17.30
N GLU A 13 19.58 -16.23 -17.11
CA GLU A 13 19.15 -17.41 -17.87
C GLU A 13 19.05 -17.07 -19.37
N ALA A 14 18.37 -15.98 -19.73
CA ALA A 14 18.21 -15.55 -21.13
C ALA A 14 19.56 -15.24 -21.79
N ASP A 15 20.42 -14.47 -21.11
CA ASP A 15 21.75 -14.12 -21.60
C ASP A 15 22.64 -15.36 -21.74
N THR A 16 22.51 -16.35 -20.85
CA THR A 16 23.24 -17.61 -20.92
C THR A 16 22.79 -18.44 -22.13
N ILE A 17 21.47 -18.57 -22.36
CA ILE A 17 20.92 -19.24 -23.54
C ILE A 17 21.45 -18.59 -24.83
N MET A 18 21.43 -17.25 -24.90
CA MET A 18 21.91 -16.50 -26.06
C MET A 18 23.42 -16.61 -26.26
N THR A 19 24.20 -16.66 -25.18
CA THR A 19 25.66 -16.79 -25.24
C THR A 19 26.08 -18.21 -25.63
N ARG A 20 25.34 -19.22 -25.17
CA ARG A 20 25.55 -20.65 -25.45
C ARG A 20 24.65 -21.16 -26.59
N TYR A 21 24.26 -20.28 -27.51
CA TYR A 21 23.26 -20.54 -28.54
C TYR A 21 23.45 -21.88 -29.27
N GLN A 22 24.67 -22.16 -29.75
CA GLN A 22 24.96 -23.38 -30.52
C GLN A 22 24.87 -24.65 -29.69
N GLU A 23 25.26 -24.58 -28.42
CA GLU A 23 25.18 -25.70 -27.47
C GLU A 23 23.71 -26.01 -27.17
N VAL A 24 22.91 -24.97 -26.91
CA VAL A 24 21.46 -25.10 -26.71
C VAL A 24 20.78 -25.66 -27.95
N GLU A 25 21.11 -25.14 -29.14
CA GLU A 25 20.54 -25.62 -30.41
C GLU A 25 20.82 -27.10 -30.64
N GLN A 26 22.05 -27.54 -30.39
CA GLN A 26 22.43 -28.95 -30.51
C GLN A 26 21.68 -29.84 -29.52
N VAL A 27 21.53 -29.42 -28.27
CA VAL A 27 20.78 -30.17 -27.25
C VAL A 27 19.31 -30.29 -27.64
N LEU A 28 18.69 -29.20 -28.08
CA LEU A 28 17.29 -29.20 -28.55
C LEU A 28 17.11 -30.10 -29.78
N GLU A 29 18.00 -30.00 -30.78
CA GLU A 29 17.96 -30.86 -31.96
C GLU A 29 18.17 -32.33 -31.62
N GLN A 30 19.11 -32.64 -30.72
CA GLN A 30 19.37 -34.01 -30.30
C GLN A 30 18.15 -34.60 -29.58
N ALA A 31 17.60 -33.88 -28.60
CA ALA A 31 16.43 -34.33 -27.86
C ALA A 31 15.22 -34.56 -28.77
N ARG A 32 14.97 -33.68 -29.75
CA ARG A 32 13.89 -33.87 -30.76
C ARG A 32 14.03 -35.13 -31.61
N ASN A 33 15.22 -35.75 -31.65
CA ASN A 33 15.49 -36.96 -32.42
C ASN A 33 15.69 -38.20 -31.53
N GLU A 34 15.60 -38.06 -30.20
CA GLU A 34 15.80 -39.14 -29.24
C GLU A 34 14.50 -39.45 -28.48
N ASP A 35 14.31 -40.72 -28.13
CA ASP A 35 13.22 -41.11 -27.23
C ASP A 35 13.59 -40.73 -25.79
N GLY A 36 12.66 -40.13 -25.02
CA GLY A 36 12.90 -39.74 -23.64
C GLY A 36 11.70 -39.15 -22.92
N GLU A 37 11.86 -38.88 -21.62
CA GLU A 37 10.81 -38.32 -20.74
C GLU A 37 10.41 -36.88 -21.12
N HIS A 38 11.28 -36.16 -21.85
CA HIS A 38 11.01 -34.80 -22.33
C HIS A 38 9.80 -34.69 -23.28
N TRP A 39 9.36 -35.80 -23.90
CA TRP A 39 8.12 -35.82 -24.70
C TRP A 39 6.84 -35.82 -23.85
N GLU A 40 6.93 -36.12 -22.56
CA GLU A 40 5.78 -36.06 -21.65
C GLU A 40 5.50 -34.63 -21.16
N THR A 41 6.56 -33.81 -21.05
CA THR A 41 6.51 -32.44 -20.54
C THR A 41 6.70 -31.36 -21.61
N ASP A 42 7.19 -31.72 -22.80
CA ASP A 42 7.69 -30.79 -23.83
C ASP A 42 8.83 -29.88 -23.28
N GLU A 43 9.56 -30.35 -22.27
CA GLU A 43 10.60 -29.59 -21.58
C GLU A 43 11.92 -30.38 -21.50
N ILE A 44 13.05 -29.68 -21.56
CA ILE A 44 14.40 -30.25 -21.37
C ILE A 44 15.11 -29.53 -20.23
N GLU A 45 15.63 -30.30 -19.29
CA GLU A 45 16.56 -29.82 -18.28
C GLU A 45 18.00 -29.82 -18.85
N LEU A 46 18.69 -28.68 -18.68
CA LEU A 46 20.06 -28.49 -19.16
C LEU A 46 20.85 -27.64 -18.18
N THR A 47 22.04 -28.09 -17.81
CA THR A 47 23.01 -27.28 -17.05
C THR A 47 23.93 -26.56 -18.02
N LEU A 48 24.04 -25.23 -17.91
CA LEU A 48 24.92 -24.40 -18.72
C LEU A 48 25.85 -23.54 -17.87
N GLU A 49 27.06 -23.33 -18.38
CA GLU A 49 27.98 -22.34 -17.82
C GLU A 49 27.61 -20.93 -18.30
N THR A 50 27.27 -20.07 -17.35
CA THR A 50 26.97 -18.64 -17.55
C THR A 50 28.15 -17.89 -18.17
N PRO A 51 27.93 -16.67 -18.69
CA PRO A 51 29.02 -15.78 -19.14
C PRO A 51 30.06 -15.45 -18.05
N HIS A 52 29.73 -15.69 -16.77
CA HIS A 52 30.58 -15.41 -15.62
C HIS A 52 31.34 -16.66 -15.12
N GLY A 53 31.13 -17.83 -15.73
CA GLY A 53 31.81 -19.08 -15.36
C GLY A 53 31.14 -19.86 -14.24
N GLU A 54 29.92 -19.48 -13.84
CA GLU A 54 29.08 -20.22 -12.90
C GLU A 54 28.13 -21.15 -13.67
N GLU A 55 27.83 -22.35 -13.15
CA GLU A 55 26.85 -23.25 -13.75
C GLU A 55 25.44 -22.91 -13.26
N ILE A 56 24.47 -22.94 -14.18
CA ILE A 56 23.04 -22.78 -13.89
C ILE A 56 22.23 -23.90 -14.53
N ASP A 57 21.20 -24.35 -13.82
CA ASP A 57 20.23 -25.30 -14.34
C ASP A 57 19.07 -24.56 -15.00
N LEU A 58 18.72 -25.00 -16.20
CA LEU A 58 17.71 -24.38 -17.05
C LEU A 58 16.68 -25.41 -17.48
N VAL A 59 15.43 -24.98 -17.56
CA VAL A 59 14.36 -25.72 -18.24
C VAL A 59 14.05 -25.01 -19.56
N LEU A 60 14.16 -25.73 -20.66
CA LEU A 60 13.94 -25.23 -22.00
C LEU A 60 12.67 -25.85 -22.59
N ASP A 61 11.88 -25.04 -23.29
CA ASP A 61 10.79 -25.53 -24.14
C ASP A 61 11.42 -26.26 -25.35
N LEU A 62 11.09 -27.55 -25.47
CA LEU A 62 11.58 -28.45 -26.51
C LEU A 62 11.17 -28.00 -27.91
N GLN A 63 10.01 -27.37 -28.06
CA GLN A 63 9.44 -26.95 -29.33
C GLN A 63 9.97 -25.59 -29.78
N ALA A 64 10.45 -24.78 -28.85
CA ALA A 64 11.06 -23.49 -29.11
C ALA A 64 12.53 -23.60 -29.54
N ASN A 65 12.99 -22.68 -30.40
CA ASN A 65 14.42 -22.52 -30.68
C ASN A 65 15.14 -21.77 -29.53
N PRO A 66 16.48 -21.66 -29.52
CA PRO A 66 17.19 -20.97 -28.43
C PRO A 66 16.76 -19.51 -28.28
N ALA A 67 16.51 -18.80 -29.39
CA ALA A 67 16.06 -17.41 -29.35
C ALA A 67 14.66 -17.28 -28.74
N GLU A 68 13.74 -18.20 -29.02
CA GLU A 68 12.38 -18.21 -28.45
C GLU A 68 12.40 -18.54 -26.94
N ASN A 69 13.26 -19.48 -26.52
CA ASN A 69 13.49 -19.82 -25.12
C ASN A 69 14.05 -18.63 -24.32
N ALA A 70 14.98 -17.87 -24.91
CA ALA A 70 15.50 -16.64 -24.31
C ALA A 70 14.48 -15.50 -24.35
N GLN A 71 13.74 -15.34 -25.47
CA GLN A 71 12.76 -14.29 -25.65
C GLN A 71 11.63 -14.39 -24.62
N THR A 72 11.13 -15.59 -24.34
CA THR A 72 10.09 -15.81 -23.31
C THR A 72 10.54 -15.28 -21.94
N ARG A 73 11.82 -15.48 -21.59
CA ARG A 73 12.39 -14.96 -20.34
C ARG A 73 12.56 -13.44 -20.36
N TYR A 74 13.00 -12.86 -21.48
CA TYR A 74 13.05 -11.40 -21.63
C TYR A 74 11.66 -10.77 -21.56
N ASP A 75 10.64 -11.41 -22.12
CA ASP A 75 9.25 -10.94 -22.05
C ASP A 75 8.76 -10.97 -20.59
N GLN A 76 9.00 -12.06 -19.85
CA GLN A 76 8.72 -12.15 -18.42
C GLN A 76 9.45 -11.07 -17.61
N VAL A 77 10.74 -10.83 -17.91
CA VAL A 77 11.52 -9.74 -17.29
C VAL A 77 10.86 -8.39 -17.54
N ALA A 78 10.46 -8.10 -18.78
CA ALA A 78 9.82 -6.84 -19.13
C ALA A 78 8.49 -6.65 -18.40
N GLU A 79 7.69 -7.72 -18.26
CA GLU A 79 6.45 -7.70 -17.48
C GLU A 79 6.71 -7.42 -15.99
N LEU A 80 7.69 -8.11 -15.39
CA LEU A 80 8.06 -7.92 -13.98
C LEU A 80 8.64 -6.53 -13.70
N GLU A 81 9.46 -5.99 -14.61
CA GLU A 81 10.00 -4.63 -14.51
C GLU A 81 8.88 -3.58 -14.61
N ALA A 82 7.94 -3.76 -15.55
CA ALA A 82 6.80 -2.86 -15.70
C ALA A 82 5.88 -2.89 -14.47
N GLU A 83 5.66 -4.06 -13.87
CA GLU A 83 4.90 -4.19 -12.63
C GLU A 83 5.65 -3.55 -11.45
N HIS A 84 6.97 -3.73 -11.36
CA HIS A 84 7.79 -3.07 -10.34
C HIS A 84 7.74 -1.54 -10.47
N GLU A 85 7.93 -1.00 -11.67
CA GLU A 85 7.86 0.43 -11.94
C GLU A 85 6.47 0.99 -11.59
N ARG A 86 5.40 0.28 -11.98
CA ARG A 86 4.02 0.65 -11.62
C ARG A 86 3.86 0.71 -10.11
N ARG A 87 4.34 -0.30 -9.36
CA ARG A 87 4.28 -0.31 -7.89
C ARG A 87 5.03 0.87 -7.29
N GLN A 88 6.21 1.19 -7.80
CA GLN A 88 7.00 2.33 -7.34
C GLN A 88 6.28 3.65 -7.60
N GLN A 89 5.77 3.88 -8.82
CA GLN A 89 4.99 5.09 -9.14
C GLN A 89 3.75 5.26 -8.25
N ILE A 90 3.11 4.16 -7.86
CA ILE A 90 1.97 4.15 -6.95
C ILE A 90 2.45 4.48 -5.52
N ALA A 91 3.58 3.93 -5.07
CA ALA A 91 4.20 4.24 -3.77
C ALA A 91 4.60 5.72 -3.67
N ASP A 92 5.23 6.27 -4.71
CA ASP A 92 5.66 7.66 -4.81
C ASP A 92 4.48 8.64 -4.68
N GLN A 93 3.24 8.23 -5.00
CA GLN A 93 2.05 9.07 -4.78
C GLN A 93 1.71 9.26 -3.30
N LEU A 94 2.19 8.39 -2.40
CA LEU A 94 2.00 8.49 -0.95
C LEU A 94 3.22 9.00 -0.18
N ASP A 95 4.40 9.07 -0.80
CA ASP A 95 5.59 9.72 -0.24
C ASP A 95 5.31 11.10 0.39
N PRO A 96 4.42 11.95 -0.15
CA PRO A 96 4.13 13.25 0.46
C PRO A 96 3.39 13.18 1.81
N LEU A 97 2.79 12.04 2.17
CA LEU A 97 2.00 11.87 3.39
C LEU A 97 2.82 11.15 4.47
N PRO A 98 2.98 11.73 5.69
CA PRO A 98 3.64 11.02 6.79
C PRO A 98 2.95 9.70 7.14
N ALA A 99 3.74 8.69 7.54
CA ALA A 99 3.28 7.39 8.05
C ALA A 99 2.69 7.51 9.48
N ASP A 100 1.70 8.38 9.63
CA ASP A 100 1.02 8.70 10.89
C ASP A 100 -0.50 8.70 10.62
N PRO A 101 -1.32 7.90 11.34
CA PRO A 101 -2.77 7.86 11.14
C PRO A 101 -3.45 9.23 11.30
N VAL A 102 -2.89 10.13 12.12
CA VAL A 102 -3.40 11.49 12.29
C VAL A 102 -3.24 12.32 11.01
N ALA A 103 -2.22 12.06 10.18
CA ALA A 103 -2.04 12.74 8.89
C ALA A 103 -3.20 12.44 7.92
N TYR A 104 -3.63 11.17 7.86
CA TYR A 104 -4.80 10.76 7.10
C TYR A 104 -6.07 11.45 7.60
N LEU A 105 -6.29 11.41 8.92
CA LEU A 105 -7.45 12.05 9.55
C LEU A 105 -7.48 13.56 9.30
N LEU A 106 -6.32 14.20 9.28
CA LEU A 106 -6.14 15.61 8.97
C LEU A 106 -6.56 15.92 7.53
N CYS A 107 -6.12 15.15 6.53
CA CYS A 107 -6.55 15.33 5.14
C CYS A 107 -8.08 15.24 5.00
N TYR A 108 -8.70 14.17 5.52
CA TYR A 108 -10.16 14.01 5.44
C TYR A 108 -10.94 15.08 6.21
N HIS A 109 -10.38 15.60 7.30
CA HIS A 109 -10.98 16.73 8.01
C HIS A 109 -10.93 17.99 7.17
N LEU A 110 -9.77 18.34 6.62
CA LEU A 110 -9.60 19.55 5.81
C LEU A 110 -10.38 19.52 4.50
N ASP A 111 -10.55 18.36 3.87
CA ASP A 111 -11.48 18.16 2.74
C ASP A 111 -12.92 18.52 3.15
N ALA A 112 -13.38 18.02 4.29
CA ALA A 112 -14.74 18.28 4.76
C ALA A 112 -14.99 19.75 5.14
N VAL A 113 -13.99 20.42 5.74
CA VAL A 113 -14.16 21.77 6.30
C VAL A 113 -13.54 22.89 5.46
N GLU A 114 -12.86 22.57 4.37
CA GLU A 114 -12.21 23.49 3.41
C GLU A 114 -11.14 24.42 4.02
N GLY A 115 -10.75 24.16 5.27
CA GLY A 115 -9.67 24.84 5.97
C GLY A 115 -9.85 24.84 7.48
N ASN A 116 -8.74 24.80 8.22
CA ASN A 116 -8.76 24.91 9.67
C ASN A 116 -7.35 25.26 10.20
N TYR A 117 -7.23 25.54 11.50
CA TYR A 117 -5.96 25.85 12.17
C TYR A 117 -5.60 24.74 13.18
N PRO A 118 -4.30 24.50 13.46
CA PRO A 118 -3.85 23.29 14.18
C PRO A 118 -4.52 23.03 15.53
N LYS A 119 -4.81 24.08 16.32
CA LYS A 119 -5.47 23.91 17.62
C LYS A 119 -6.90 23.39 17.49
N SER A 120 -7.68 23.87 16.51
CA SER A 120 -9.04 23.37 16.30
C SER A 120 -9.02 21.98 15.66
N ILE A 121 -8.11 21.73 14.71
CA ILE A 121 -7.91 20.38 14.13
C ILE A 121 -7.63 19.37 15.24
N ALA A 122 -6.67 19.64 16.13
CA ALA A 122 -6.34 18.78 17.27
C ALA A 122 -7.56 18.42 18.13
N GLY A 123 -8.44 19.40 18.41
CA GLY A 123 -9.68 19.14 19.14
C GLY A 123 -10.68 18.26 18.38
N HIS A 124 -10.80 18.38 17.06
CA HIS A 124 -11.68 17.53 16.25
C HIS A 124 -11.15 16.12 16.04
N LEU A 125 -9.83 15.99 15.92
CA LEU A 125 -9.17 14.71 15.76
C LEU A 125 -8.96 13.99 17.10
N ASP A 126 -9.11 14.72 18.21
CA ASP A 126 -8.74 14.27 19.56
C ASP A 126 -7.32 13.71 19.54
N ALA A 127 -6.39 14.58 19.10
CA ALA A 127 -4.98 14.33 18.87
C ALA A 127 -4.14 15.45 19.51
N GLU A 128 -2.87 15.19 19.74
CA GLU A 128 -1.99 16.16 20.39
C GLU A 128 -1.76 17.40 19.51
N ARG A 129 -1.87 18.60 20.12
CA ARG A 129 -1.74 19.86 19.38
C ARG A 129 -0.35 20.01 18.76
N SER A 130 0.69 19.55 19.47
CA SER A 130 2.07 19.57 18.97
C SER A 130 2.21 18.71 17.73
N GLN A 131 1.70 17.48 17.76
CA GLN A 131 1.69 16.54 16.63
C GLN A 131 0.99 17.14 15.42
N VAL A 132 -0.25 17.63 15.59
CA VAL A 132 -1.01 18.25 14.48
C VAL A 132 -0.27 19.45 13.88
N ARG A 133 0.41 20.27 14.69
CA ARG A 133 1.19 21.40 14.18
C ARG A 133 2.40 20.93 13.35
N THR A 134 3.10 19.90 13.82
CA THR A 134 4.22 19.29 13.10
C THR A 134 3.73 18.74 11.76
N LEU A 135 2.67 17.91 11.78
CA LEU A 135 2.06 17.34 10.57
C LEU A 135 1.61 18.42 9.57
N CYS A 136 0.95 19.49 10.03
CA CYS A 136 0.58 20.60 9.14
C CYS A 136 1.79 21.23 8.45
N THR A 137 2.94 21.30 9.12
CA THR A 137 4.16 21.92 8.58
C THR A 137 4.83 20.98 7.59
N GLU A 138 4.97 19.69 7.93
CA GLU A 138 5.54 18.68 7.04
C GLU A 138 4.70 18.51 5.78
N MET A 139 3.37 18.42 5.93
CA MET A 139 2.44 18.27 4.81
C MET A 139 2.31 19.55 3.96
N GLU A 140 2.61 20.72 4.52
CA GLU A 140 2.77 21.97 3.74
C GLU A 140 4.06 21.90 2.90
N GLN A 141 5.16 21.42 3.47
CA GLN A 141 6.45 21.30 2.79
C GLN A 141 6.42 20.25 1.67
N SER A 142 5.66 19.17 1.86
CA SER A 142 5.46 18.13 0.85
C SER A 142 4.41 18.51 -0.22
N GLY A 143 3.74 19.65 -0.07
CA GLY A 143 2.75 20.15 -1.02
C GLY A 143 1.36 19.54 -0.89
N VAL A 144 1.09 18.70 0.13
CA VAL A 144 -0.25 18.15 0.42
C VAL A 144 -1.21 19.22 0.95
N LEU A 145 -0.69 20.22 1.68
CA LEU A 145 -1.46 21.31 2.26
C LEU A 145 -1.01 22.68 1.74
N ASP A 146 -1.98 23.59 1.58
CA ASP A 146 -1.73 25.01 1.34
C ASP A 146 -1.96 25.82 2.63
N ARG A 147 -1.16 26.87 2.81
CA ARG A 147 -1.43 27.93 3.79
C ARG A 147 -2.44 28.94 3.25
N ILE A 148 -3.40 29.35 4.10
CA ILE A 148 -4.38 30.39 3.74
C ILE A 148 -3.81 31.77 4.09
N GLU A 149 -3.32 32.51 3.10
CA GLU A 149 -2.60 33.80 3.27
C GLU A 149 -3.48 35.00 3.66
N SER A 150 -4.81 34.90 3.59
CA SER A 150 -5.67 36.08 3.75
C SER A 150 -5.88 36.47 5.22
N GLY A 151 -5.45 37.68 5.61
CA GLY A 151 -5.61 38.23 6.98
C GLY A 151 -7.06 38.27 7.51
N THR A 152 -8.03 37.96 6.66
CA THR A 152 -9.43 37.72 6.98
C THR A 152 -9.86 36.38 6.39
N VAL A 153 -10.45 35.51 7.21
CA VAL A 153 -11.01 34.24 6.73
C VAL A 153 -12.52 34.26 6.89
N LYS A 154 -13.21 34.18 5.74
CA LYS A 154 -14.67 34.17 5.61
C LYS A 154 -15.21 32.74 5.71
N GLN A 155 -16.37 32.57 6.33
CA GLN A 155 -16.98 31.24 6.54
C GLN A 155 -17.19 30.45 5.24
N ARG A 156 -17.52 31.12 4.13
CA ARG A 156 -17.69 30.49 2.80
C ARG A 156 -16.43 29.83 2.24
N ARG A 157 -15.26 30.06 2.83
CA ARG A 157 -13.98 29.45 2.45
C ARG A 157 -13.43 28.50 3.51
N VAL A 158 -14.07 28.44 4.69
CA VAL A 158 -13.65 27.67 5.87
C VAL A 158 -14.90 27.35 6.70
N LYS A 159 -15.45 26.15 6.48
CA LYS A 159 -16.74 25.70 7.03
C LYS A 159 -16.68 25.34 8.51
N ALA A 160 -15.48 25.11 9.07
CA ALA A 160 -15.28 24.87 10.50
C ALA A 160 -15.51 26.11 11.39
N LYS A 161 -15.79 27.28 10.81
CA LYS A 161 -15.97 28.53 11.55
C LYS A 161 -17.41 28.77 11.99
N MET A 162 -17.55 29.27 13.22
CA MET A 162 -18.82 29.71 13.82
C MET A 162 -19.24 31.15 13.45
N ALA A 163 -18.31 32.00 12.98
CA ALA A 163 -18.54 33.42 12.69
C ALA A 163 -18.29 33.75 11.20
N ASP A 164 -19.04 34.74 10.68
CA ASP A 164 -19.08 35.13 9.26
C ASP A 164 -17.72 35.63 8.74
N GLU A 165 -16.98 36.37 9.58
CA GLU A 165 -15.66 36.93 9.27
C GLU A 165 -14.80 37.05 10.54
N VAL A 166 -13.56 36.57 10.52
CA VAL A 166 -12.62 36.70 11.66
C VAL A 166 -11.25 37.13 11.15
N ARG A 167 -10.64 38.14 11.78
CA ARG A 167 -9.25 38.52 11.57
C ARG A 167 -8.33 37.37 11.98
N GLN A 168 -7.40 36.98 11.10
CA GLN A 168 -6.50 35.87 11.39
C GLN A 168 -5.51 36.23 12.50
N HIS A 169 -5.52 35.46 13.59
CA HIS A 169 -4.45 35.43 14.60
C HIS A 169 -3.66 34.11 14.58
N HIS A 170 -4.08 33.16 13.73
CA HIS A 170 -3.52 31.82 13.63
C HIS A 170 -3.32 31.45 12.15
N THR A 171 -2.30 30.65 11.87
CA THR A 171 -2.09 30.05 10.55
C THR A 171 -3.18 29.03 10.27
N TYR A 172 -3.88 29.19 9.15
CA TYR A 172 -4.86 28.23 8.64
C TYR A 172 -4.24 27.45 7.48
N TYR A 173 -4.59 26.17 7.43
CA TYR A 173 -4.25 25.24 6.37
C TYR A 173 -5.52 24.77 5.67
N ARG A 174 -5.41 24.45 4.39
CA ARG A 174 -6.42 23.74 3.59
C ARG A 174 -5.74 22.65 2.78
N LEU A 175 -6.52 21.71 2.26
CA LEU A 175 -6.00 20.75 1.29
C LEU A 175 -5.51 21.50 0.03
N SER A 176 -4.35 21.12 -0.48
CA SER A 176 -3.87 21.59 -1.78
C SER A 176 -4.57 20.80 -2.91
N ARG A 177 -4.30 21.16 -4.17
CA ARG A 177 -4.74 20.37 -5.31
C ARG A 177 -4.15 18.96 -5.32
N ASP A 178 -2.89 18.83 -4.90
CA ASP A 178 -2.21 17.54 -4.83
C ASP A 178 -2.76 16.72 -3.65
N GLY A 179 -3.11 17.37 -2.54
CA GLY A 179 -3.85 16.73 -1.45
C GLY A 179 -5.25 16.24 -1.87
N ASP A 180 -5.97 16.98 -2.72
CA ASP A 180 -7.26 16.53 -3.29
C ASP A 180 -7.06 15.29 -4.16
N HIS A 181 -6.01 15.29 -4.98
CA HIS A 181 -5.66 14.13 -5.80
C HIS A 181 -5.27 12.92 -4.94
N LEU A 182 -4.53 13.14 -3.86
CA LEU A 182 -4.16 12.11 -2.89
C LEU A 182 -5.41 11.46 -2.27
N LEU A 183 -6.40 12.24 -1.82
CA LEU A 183 -7.64 11.66 -1.27
C LEU A 183 -8.42 10.84 -2.31
N ARG A 184 -8.42 11.27 -3.58
CA ARG A 184 -9.01 10.48 -4.67
C ARG A 184 -8.24 9.19 -4.90
N PHE A 185 -6.91 9.24 -4.85
CA PHE A 185 -6.07 8.05 -4.95
C PHE A 185 -6.33 7.07 -3.79
N LEU A 186 -6.40 7.55 -2.55
CA LEU A 186 -6.73 6.74 -1.35
C LEU A 186 -8.09 6.04 -1.43
N SER A 187 -9.03 6.55 -2.23
CA SER A 187 -10.33 5.89 -2.44
C SER A 187 -10.28 4.68 -3.38
N ARG A 188 -9.23 4.59 -4.21
CA ARG A 188 -9.01 3.51 -5.19
C ARG A 188 -8.32 2.31 -4.54
N ARG A 189 -8.33 1.17 -5.23
CA ARG A 189 -7.73 -0.08 -4.73
C ARG A 189 -6.24 0.09 -4.44
N GLU A 190 -5.51 0.71 -5.36
CA GLU A 190 -4.07 0.92 -5.28
C GLU A 190 -3.69 1.84 -4.10
N GLY A 191 -4.46 2.89 -3.86
CA GLY A 191 -4.26 3.77 -2.71
C GLY A 191 -4.48 3.05 -1.39
N LYS A 192 -5.51 2.19 -1.32
CA LYS A 192 -5.78 1.36 -0.13
C LYS A 192 -4.68 0.35 0.16
N VAL A 193 -4.15 -0.31 -0.88
CA VAL A 193 -2.98 -1.22 -0.76
C VAL A 193 -1.82 -0.47 -0.12
N ASN A 194 -1.53 0.74 -0.60
CA ASN A 194 -0.43 1.50 -0.05
C ASN A 194 -0.67 2.06 1.36
N VAL A 195 -1.92 2.33 1.76
CA VAL A 195 -2.21 2.65 3.17
C VAL A 195 -1.75 1.51 4.08
N LEU A 196 -2.03 0.26 3.72
CA LEU A 196 -1.60 -0.89 4.51
C LEU A 196 -0.08 -1.11 4.49
N ARG A 197 0.59 -0.78 3.38
CA ARG A 197 2.06 -0.80 3.31
C ARG A 197 2.69 0.28 4.19
N GLN A 198 2.11 1.48 4.21
CA GLN A 198 2.67 2.62 4.93
C GLN A 198 2.32 2.62 6.43
N LEU A 199 1.22 1.97 6.82
CA LEU A 199 0.79 1.81 8.21
C LEU A 199 0.82 0.32 8.63
N PRO A 200 1.98 -0.23 9.05
CA PRO A 200 2.12 -1.64 9.42
C PRO A 200 1.14 -2.08 10.51
N ASP A 201 0.94 -1.26 11.55
CA ASP A 201 -0.05 -1.54 12.60
C ASP A 201 -1.49 -1.47 12.07
N GLY A 202 -1.72 -0.63 11.05
CA GLY A 202 -2.99 -0.58 10.32
C GLY A 202 -3.26 -1.87 9.54
N HIS A 203 -2.25 -2.40 8.87
CA HIS A 203 -2.31 -3.73 8.23
C HIS A 203 -2.62 -4.82 9.26
N ALA A 204 -1.87 -4.86 10.38
CA ALA A 204 -2.12 -5.84 11.44
C ALA A 204 -3.56 -5.77 11.98
N ILE A 205 -4.16 -4.57 12.08
CA ILE A 205 -5.55 -4.40 12.50
C ILE A 205 -6.51 -5.01 11.48
N VAL A 206 -6.34 -4.70 10.19
CA VAL A 206 -7.23 -5.23 9.14
C VAL A 206 -7.12 -6.75 9.06
N GLN A 207 -5.91 -7.31 9.14
CA GLN A 207 -5.67 -8.76 9.15
C GLN A 207 -6.32 -9.43 10.38
N ARG A 208 -6.15 -8.82 11.56
CA ARG A 208 -6.79 -9.30 12.79
C ARG A 208 -8.32 -9.34 12.65
N LEU A 209 -8.93 -8.25 12.19
CA LEU A 209 -10.38 -8.15 12.03
C LEU A 209 -10.91 -9.15 10.99
N ALA A 210 -10.17 -9.40 9.90
CA ALA A 210 -10.54 -10.41 8.90
C ALA A 210 -10.62 -11.82 9.52
N ARG A 211 -9.74 -12.12 10.48
CA ARG A 211 -9.69 -13.40 11.17
C ARG A 211 -10.76 -13.56 12.26
N ILE A 212 -10.98 -12.53 13.08
CA ILE A 212 -11.84 -12.63 14.27
C ILE A 212 -13.23 -11.99 14.10
N GLY A 213 -13.50 -11.40 12.94
CA GLY A 213 -14.77 -10.77 12.58
C GLY A 213 -14.91 -9.34 13.08
N SER A 214 -14.74 -9.09 14.38
CA SER A 214 -14.85 -7.74 14.94
C SER A 214 -13.99 -7.54 16.19
N ASP A 215 -13.51 -6.32 16.41
CA ASP A 215 -12.77 -5.95 17.61
C ASP A 215 -12.92 -4.45 17.95
N SER A 216 -12.44 -4.04 19.12
CA SER A 216 -12.43 -2.66 19.58
C SER A 216 -11.01 -2.11 19.73
N PRO A 217 -10.78 -0.80 19.52
CA PRO A 217 -9.45 -0.21 19.70
C PRO A 217 -8.89 -0.40 21.12
N ARG A 218 -9.76 -0.45 22.15
CA ARG A 218 -9.33 -0.70 23.54
C ARG A 218 -8.79 -2.11 23.74
N ALA A 219 -9.45 -3.11 23.16
CA ALA A 219 -9.02 -4.50 23.27
C ALA A 219 -7.72 -4.72 22.50
N THR A 220 -7.63 -4.21 21.27
CA THR A 220 -6.38 -4.25 20.47
C THR A 220 -5.23 -3.55 21.20
N ALA A 221 -5.43 -2.35 21.73
CA ALA A 221 -4.39 -1.63 22.47
C ALA A 221 -3.92 -2.37 23.72
N ALA A 222 -4.84 -2.98 24.46
CA ALA A 222 -4.51 -3.77 25.65
C ALA A 222 -3.73 -5.05 25.30
N GLU A 223 -4.10 -5.73 24.22
CA GLU A 223 -3.42 -6.96 23.78
C GLU A 223 -2.03 -6.68 23.20
N TRP A 224 -1.86 -5.57 22.48
CA TRP A 224 -0.60 -5.21 21.83
C TRP A 224 0.31 -4.33 22.68
N GLU A 225 -0.10 -4.03 23.93
CA GLU A 225 0.61 -3.14 24.85
C GLU A 225 0.91 -1.75 24.25
N MET A 226 0.01 -1.28 23.38
CA MET A 226 0.10 0.03 22.71
C MET A 226 -0.73 1.09 23.43
N LYS A 227 -0.43 2.37 23.19
CA LYS A 227 -1.29 3.45 23.66
C LYS A 227 -2.65 3.39 22.97
N PHE A 228 -3.70 3.56 23.75
CA PHE A 228 -5.07 3.51 23.26
C PHE A 228 -5.33 4.55 22.16
N GLU A 229 -4.78 5.76 22.33
CA GLU A 229 -4.95 6.87 21.40
C GLU A 229 -4.41 6.52 20.01
N ASP A 230 -3.20 5.97 19.93
CA ASP A 230 -2.53 5.59 18.68
C ASP A 230 -3.36 4.53 17.92
N VAL A 231 -3.77 3.47 18.63
CA VAL A 231 -4.62 2.42 18.07
C VAL A 231 -5.97 2.98 17.63
N ARG A 232 -6.59 3.85 18.45
CA ARG A 232 -7.87 4.48 18.08
C ARG A 232 -7.74 5.37 16.84
N HIS A 233 -6.63 6.09 16.67
CA HIS A 233 -6.39 6.86 15.45
C HIS A 233 -6.20 5.97 14.23
N LEU A 234 -5.51 4.82 14.35
CA LEU A 234 -5.41 3.82 13.28
C LEU A 234 -6.79 3.33 12.83
N TYR A 235 -7.64 2.87 13.76
CA TYR A 235 -9.02 2.44 13.42
C TYR A 235 -9.83 3.56 12.74
N ARG A 236 -9.70 4.80 13.22
CA ARG A 236 -10.39 5.94 12.60
C ARG A 236 -9.85 6.26 11.21
N ALA A 237 -8.55 6.18 10.98
CA ALA A 237 -7.91 6.40 9.69
C ALA A 237 -8.32 5.33 8.69
N LEU A 238 -8.20 4.05 9.06
CA LEU A 238 -8.66 2.91 8.26
C LEU A 238 -10.14 3.02 7.89
N ARG A 239 -10.98 3.49 8.83
CA ARG A 239 -12.40 3.74 8.56
C ARG A 239 -12.62 4.86 7.54
N ARG A 240 -11.85 5.94 7.60
CA ARG A 240 -11.94 7.04 6.63
C ARG A 240 -11.50 6.62 5.23
N VAL A 241 -10.47 5.78 5.14
CA VAL A 241 -10.00 5.18 3.89
C VAL A 241 -10.98 4.12 3.34
N GLY A 242 -11.80 3.54 4.21
CA GLY A 242 -12.84 2.57 3.85
C GLY A 242 -12.39 1.10 3.92
N LEU A 243 -11.30 0.83 4.65
CA LEU A 243 -10.76 -0.52 4.88
C LEU A 243 -11.49 -1.25 6.02
N VAL A 244 -11.98 -0.48 7.00
CA VAL A 244 -12.81 -1.00 8.11
C VAL A 244 -14.07 -0.17 8.24
N THR A 245 -15.10 -0.73 8.85
CA THR A 245 -16.33 -0.01 9.22
C THR A 245 -16.68 -0.27 10.67
N GLN A 246 -17.52 0.58 11.25
CA GLN A 246 -18.07 0.33 12.57
C GLN A 246 -19.01 -0.89 12.50
N TYR A 247 -18.91 -1.75 13.50
CA TYR A 247 -19.77 -2.91 13.66
C TYR A 247 -20.98 -2.54 14.53
N ASP A 248 -22.18 -2.63 13.94
CA ASP A 248 -23.44 -2.29 14.61
C ASP A 248 -24.18 -3.53 15.17
N GLY A 249 -23.56 -4.72 15.15
CA GLY A 249 -24.16 -5.95 15.66
C GLY A 249 -24.09 -6.10 17.18
N GLU A 250 -24.93 -6.96 17.75
CA GLU A 250 -24.87 -7.32 19.17
C GLU A 250 -23.56 -8.09 19.45
N PRO A 251 -22.82 -7.77 20.53
CA PRO A 251 -21.60 -8.50 20.87
C PRO A 251 -21.95 -9.99 21.05
N GLY A 252 -21.27 -10.86 20.30
CA GLY A 252 -21.44 -12.31 20.42
C GLY A 252 -21.26 -12.78 21.87
N ASN A 253 -22.08 -13.74 22.28
CA ASN A 253 -22.33 -14.19 23.67
C ASN A 253 -21.10 -14.58 24.53
N ASP A 254 -19.88 -14.58 24.00
CA ASP A 254 -18.64 -14.88 24.75
C ASP A 254 -17.90 -13.62 25.25
N GLN A 255 -18.37 -12.40 24.94
CA GLN A 255 -17.76 -11.14 25.42
C GLN A 255 -18.69 -10.33 26.32
N ALA A 256 -19.53 -11.00 27.11
CA ALA A 256 -20.38 -10.38 28.12
C ALA A 256 -19.58 -9.86 29.33
N GLN A 257 -18.62 -8.95 29.14
CA GLN A 257 -17.99 -8.17 30.21
C GLN A 257 -17.76 -6.71 29.76
N SER A 258 -18.61 -5.83 30.29
CA SER A 258 -18.63 -4.36 30.19
C SER A 258 -19.16 -3.76 28.88
N ALA A 259 -20.48 -3.89 28.67
CA ALA A 259 -21.27 -3.22 27.63
C ALA A 259 -21.48 -1.71 27.84
N THR A 260 -20.46 -1.00 28.28
CA THR A 260 -20.50 0.47 28.40
C THR A 260 -19.40 1.05 27.53
N ASP A 261 -19.82 1.59 26.38
CA ASP A 261 -19.06 2.53 25.57
C ASP A 261 -17.86 1.97 24.77
N ARG A 262 -17.97 0.75 24.22
CA ARG A 262 -16.96 0.20 23.29
C ARG A 262 -17.47 0.27 21.85
N THR A 263 -16.83 1.10 21.03
CA THR A 263 -17.02 1.08 19.56
C THR A 263 -16.26 -0.12 18.99
N TYR A 264 -16.98 -0.99 18.28
CA TYR A 264 -16.41 -2.13 17.57
C TYR A 264 -16.29 -1.83 16.08
N TYR A 265 -15.34 -2.48 15.44
CA TYR A 265 -15.08 -2.37 14.00
C TYR A 265 -14.97 -3.76 13.38
N THR A 266 -15.26 -3.84 12.10
CA THR A 266 -15.11 -5.03 11.25
C THR A 266 -14.47 -4.64 9.92
N THR A 267 -13.87 -5.58 9.19
CA THR A 267 -13.33 -5.29 7.85
C THR A 267 -14.44 -5.03 6.85
N THR A 268 -14.15 -4.22 5.84
CA THR A 268 -15.03 -4.09 4.67
C THR A 268 -14.65 -5.11 3.60
N ALA A 269 -15.49 -5.32 2.59
CA ALA A 269 -15.14 -6.13 1.43
C ALA A 269 -13.86 -5.61 0.73
N ALA A 270 -13.70 -4.28 0.66
CA ALA A 270 -12.48 -3.66 0.14
C ALA A 270 -11.26 -3.89 1.06
N GLY A 271 -11.47 -3.94 2.39
CA GLY A 271 -10.43 -4.30 3.34
C GLY A 271 -9.90 -5.72 3.10
N ASN A 272 -10.80 -6.68 2.87
CA ASN A 272 -10.42 -8.07 2.60
C ASN A 272 -9.70 -8.23 1.24
N ASP A 273 -10.23 -7.65 0.15
CA ASP A 273 -9.59 -7.68 -1.18
C ASP A 273 -8.16 -7.08 -1.16
N VAL A 274 -7.98 -6.00 -0.40
CA VAL A 274 -6.69 -5.31 -0.32
C VAL A 274 -5.67 -6.09 0.52
N LEU A 275 -6.10 -6.86 1.53
CA LEU A 275 -5.19 -7.72 2.30
C LEU A 275 -4.49 -8.74 1.40
N GLU A 276 -5.26 -9.45 0.57
CA GLU A 276 -4.72 -10.44 -0.39
C GLU A 276 -3.67 -9.79 -1.31
N ALA A 277 -3.98 -8.59 -1.83
CA ALA A 277 -3.06 -7.85 -2.70
C ALA A 277 -1.77 -7.37 -2.02
N VAL A 278 -1.78 -7.14 -0.70
CA VAL A 278 -0.57 -6.80 0.07
C VAL A 278 0.28 -8.03 0.32
N GLU A 279 -0.34 -9.18 0.56
CA GLU A 279 0.33 -10.47 0.82
C GLU A 279 0.93 -11.10 -0.47
N GLU A 280 0.32 -10.87 -1.64
CA GLU A 280 0.83 -11.29 -2.95
C GLU A 280 2.00 -10.42 -3.47
N GLY A 281 2.12 -9.19 -2.94
CA GLY A 281 3.12 -8.17 -3.30
C GLY A 281 4.55 -8.59 -3.02
#